data_AF-A0A8D8CWF2-F1
#
_entry.id   AF-A0A8D8CWF2-F1
#
_cell.length_a   1.000
_cell.length_b   1.000
_cell.length_c   1.000
_cell.angle_alpha   90.00
_cell.angle_beta   90.00
_cell.angle_gamma   90.00
#
_symmetry.space_group_name_H-M   'P 1'
#
loop_
_entity.id
_entity.type
_entity.pdbx_description
1 polymer ?
#
loop_
_entity_poly.entity_id
_entity_poly.type
_entity_poly.pdbx_seq_one_letter_code
_entity_poly.pdbx_strand_id
1 'polypeptide(L)'
;LPEPVDAKELRSGDVIEGRYSKAFSTALVLTVPFEELFSRLQHFDQSGKIGELKLRQFLQIVVHYLDFRQKERFNKLRKLRRAQANLPVAKHRDEIVAAVQNEQVVILAGDTGCGKSTQVPQYLFHAGFDKIACTQPRRIACISLAKRVAHEMLCEYGTQVGYQI
;
A
#
# COMPACT_ATOMS: atom_id res chain seq x y z
N LEU A 1 20.38 -8.11 -7.12
CA LEU A 1 18.94 -8.11 -7.47
C LEU A 1 18.81 -8.83 -8.81
N PRO A 2 17.92 -9.83 -8.97
CA PRO A 2 17.75 -10.49 -10.26
C PRO A 2 17.22 -9.49 -11.32
N GLU A 3 17.81 -9.55 -12.50
CA GLU A 3 17.50 -8.68 -13.65
C GLU A 3 16.02 -8.83 -14.09
N PRO A 4 15.30 -7.71 -14.29
CA PRO A 4 13.89 -7.75 -14.67
C PRO A 4 13.69 -8.11 -16.15
N VAL A 5 12.95 -9.18 -16.43
CA VAL A 5 12.69 -9.69 -17.78
C VAL A 5 11.63 -8.86 -18.50
N ASP A 6 11.88 -8.53 -19.77
CA ASP A 6 11.03 -7.65 -20.59
C ASP A 6 9.78 -8.38 -21.11
N ALA A 7 8.64 -7.68 -21.13
CA ALA A 7 7.33 -8.26 -21.45
C ALA A 7 7.23 -8.88 -22.87
N LYS A 8 8.12 -8.47 -23.78
CA LYS A 8 8.18 -8.96 -25.17
C LYS A 8 8.95 -10.27 -25.33
N GLU A 9 9.72 -10.67 -24.32
CA GLU A 9 10.52 -11.91 -24.35
C GLU A 9 9.81 -13.10 -23.69
N LEU A 10 8.71 -12.86 -22.97
CA LEU A 10 7.95 -13.92 -22.32
C LEU A 10 7.16 -14.76 -23.35
N ARG A 11 7.60 -15.99 -23.61
CA ARG A 11 6.79 -17.02 -24.27
C ARG A 11 5.77 -17.58 -23.28
N SER A 12 4.73 -18.25 -23.77
CA SER A 12 3.63 -18.80 -22.93
C SER A 12 4.05 -19.92 -21.97
N GLY A 13 5.35 -20.12 -21.71
CA GLY A 13 5.92 -21.09 -20.79
C GLY A 13 6.90 -20.51 -19.76
N ASP A 14 7.33 -19.24 -19.90
CA ASP A 14 8.48 -18.68 -19.15
C ASP A 14 8.11 -18.11 -17.77
N VAL A 15 6.84 -18.17 -17.40
CA VAL A 15 6.28 -17.51 -16.21
C VAL A 15 6.74 -18.14 -14.87
N ILE A 16 7.47 -19.26 -14.92
CA ILE A 16 7.75 -20.09 -13.73
C ILE A 16 9.23 -20.04 -13.29
N GLU A 17 10.09 -19.27 -13.95
CA GLU A 17 11.48 -19.12 -13.50
C GLU A 17 11.66 -17.93 -12.56
N GLY A 18 11.02 -17.95 -11.37
CA GLY A 18 11.43 -17.23 -10.15
C GLY A 18 11.85 -15.74 -10.21
N ARG A 19 11.70 -15.07 -11.35
CA ARG A 19 12.17 -13.71 -11.64
C ARG A 19 10.99 -12.77 -11.67
N TYR A 20 11.25 -11.54 -11.26
CA TYR A 20 10.27 -10.46 -11.32
C TYR A 20 9.86 -10.23 -12.78
N SER A 21 8.57 -10.40 -13.07
CA SER A 21 8.03 -10.07 -14.38
C SER A 21 7.60 -8.61 -14.38
N LYS A 22 8.26 -7.77 -15.20
CA LYS A 22 7.84 -6.37 -15.42
C LYS A 22 6.41 -6.29 -15.96
N ALA A 23 5.98 -7.27 -16.75
CA ALA A 23 4.62 -7.33 -17.30
C ALA A 23 3.54 -7.42 -16.21
N PHE A 24 3.83 -8.14 -15.14
CA PHE A 24 2.87 -8.45 -14.07
C PHE A 24 3.22 -7.80 -12.73
N SER A 25 4.26 -6.95 -12.70
CA SER A 25 4.77 -6.28 -11.47
C SER A 25 4.95 -7.21 -10.26
N THR A 26 5.07 -8.51 -10.49
CA THR A 26 4.99 -9.56 -9.48
C THR A 26 5.97 -10.68 -9.83
N ALA A 27 6.36 -11.42 -8.80
CA ALA A 27 7.16 -12.63 -8.92
C ALA A 27 6.38 -13.76 -8.24
N LEU A 28 6.04 -14.80 -8.99
CA LEU A 28 5.60 -16.06 -8.42
C LEU A 28 6.81 -16.99 -8.35
N VAL A 29 7.21 -17.36 -7.14
CA VAL A 29 8.29 -18.31 -6.90
C VAL A 29 7.67 -19.59 -6.37
N LEU A 30 7.86 -20.69 -7.09
CA LEU A 30 7.52 -22.01 -6.57
C LEU A 30 8.58 -22.42 -5.55
N THR A 31 8.15 -23.00 -4.44
CA THR A 31 9.06 -23.51 -3.40
C THR A 31 9.79 -24.77 -3.82
N VAL A 32 9.31 -25.45 -4.87
CA VAL A 32 9.92 -26.62 -5.51
C VAL A 32 9.97 -26.39 -7.03
N PRO A 33 10.88 -27.06 -7.76
CA PRO A 33 10.88 -27.05 -9.21
C PRO A 33 9.52 -27.44 -9.80
N PHE A 34 9.20 -26.92 -10.99
CA PHE A 34 7.92 -27.17 -11.65
C PHE A 34 7.70 -28.67 -11.91
N GLU A 35 8.76 -29.37 -12.29
CA GLU A 35 8.78 -30.80 -12.58
C GLU A 35 8.41 -31.62 -11.35
N GLU A 36 8.94 -31.22 -10.19
CA GLU A 36 8.62 -31.85 -8.91
C GLU A 36 7.17 -31.57 -8.50
N LEU A 37 6.71 -30.32 -8.66
CA LEU A 37 5.30 -29.96 -8.44
C LEU A 37 4.36 -30.77 -9.33
N PHE A 38 4.70 -30.91 -10.61
CA PHE A 38 3.90 -31.65 -11.59
C PHE A 38 3.85 -33.14 -11.25
N SER A 39 4.99 -33.75 -10.91
CA SER A 39 5.06 -35.16 -10.49
C SER A 39 4.21 -35.41 -9.24
N ARG A 40 4.30 -34.53 -8.23
CA ARG A 40 3.45 -34.61 -7.02
C ARG A 40 1.97 -34.58 -7.38
N LEU A 41 1.55 -33.68 -8.29
CA LEU A 41 0.15 -33.56 -8.72
C LEU A 41 -0.35 -34.81 -9.46
N GLN A 42 0.49 -35.46 -10.27
CA GLN A 42 0.12 -36.70 -10.96
C GLN A 42 -0.21 -37.84 -9.98
N HIS A 43 0.46 -37.89 -8.82
CA HIS A 43 0.13 -38.87 -7.78
C HIS A 43 -1.27 -38.66 -7.17
N PHE A 44 -1.81 -37.44 -7.23
CA PHE A 44 -3.15 -37.12 -6.74
C PHE A 44 -4.22 -37.24 -7.84
N ASP A 45 -3.86 -37.10 -9.12
CA ASP A 45 -4.78 -37.21 -10.24
C ASP A 45 -4.77 -38.61 -10.87
N GLN A 46 -5.49 -39.54 -10.23
CA GLN A 46 -5.71 -40.91 -10.74
C GLN A 46 -6.44 -40.95 -12.10
N SER A 47 -7.02 -39.82 -12.54
CA SER A 47 -7.76 -39.73 -13.79
C SER A 47 -6.93 -39.25 -14.99
N GLY A 48 -5.67 -38.82 -14.76
CA GLY A 48 -4.78 -38.31 -15.81
C GLY A 48 -5.29 -37.06 -16.54
N LYS A 49 -6.23 -36.32 -15.94
CA LYS A 49 -6.89 -35.16 -16.56
C LYS A 49 -6.05 -33.89 -16.51
N ILE A 50 -5.11 -33.79 -15.58
CA ILE A 50 -4.23 -32.65 -15.36
C ILE A 50 -2.93 -32.88 -16.14
N GLY A 51 -2.93 -32.43 -17.39
CA GLY A 51 -1.71 -32.35 -18.20
C GLY A 51 -0.85 -31.14 -17.83
N GLU A 52 0.42 -31.18 -18.21
CA GLU A 52 1.41 -30.12 -17.96
C GLU A 52 0.90 -28.74 -18.42
N LEU A 53 0.28 -28.69 -19.60
CA LEU A 53 -0.27 -27.48 -20.19
C LEU A 53 -1.36 -26.83 -19.32
N LYS A 54 -2.23 -27.64 -18.69
CA LYS A 54 -3.27 -27.13 -17.77
C LYS A 54 -2.64 -26.58 -16.49
N LEU A 55 -1.61 -27.23 -15.97
CA LEU A 55 -0.90 -26.73 -14.79
C LEU A 55 -0.19 -25.41 -15.08
N ARG A 56 0.47 -25.29 -16.23
CA ARG A 56 1.10 -24.03 -16.67
C ARG A 56 0.07 -22.91 -16.82
N GLN A 57 -1.08 -23.18 -17.45
CA GLN A 57 -2.19 -22.22 -17.55
C GLN A 57 -2.72 -21.81 -16.17
N PHE A 58 -2.87 -22.75 -15.24
CA PHE A 58 -3.29 -22.44 -13.88
C PHE A 58 -2.29 -21.51 -13.18
N LEU A 59 -0.99 -21.78 -13.27
CA LEU A 59 0.04 -20.91 -12.70
C LEU A 59 0.04 -19.52 -13.33
N GLN A 60 -0.21 -19.40 -14.64
CA GLN A 60 -0.42 -18.10 -15.30
C GLN A 60 -1.62 -17.35 -14.72
N ILE A 61 -2.76 -18.04 -14.52
CA ILE A 61 -3.94 -17.44 -13.88
C ILE A 61 -3.59 -16.92 -12.47
N VAL A 62 -2.82 -17.70 -11.68
CA VAL A 62 -2.35 -17.27 -10.36
C VAL A 62 -1.50 -16.01 -10.45
N VAL A 63 -0.56 -15.93 -11.40
CA VAL A 63 0.26 -14.72 -11.62
C VAL A 63 -0.60 -13.50 -11.96
N HIS A 64 -1.56 -13.65 -12.88
CA HIS A 64 -2.50 -12.57 -13.21
C HIS A 64 -3.34 -12.12 -12.02
N TYR A 65 -3.82 -13.06 -11.20
CA TYR A 65 -4.57 -12.75 -9.99
C TYR A 65 -3.72 -11.97 -8.98
N LEU A 66 -2.45 -12.37 -8.79
CA LEU A 66 -1.52 -11.68 -7.89
C LEU A 66 -1.22 -10.25 -8.37
N ASP A 67 -0.96 -10.08 -9.67
CA ASP A 67 -0.80 -8.76 -10.31
C ASP A 67 -2.05 -7.88 -10.10
N PHE A 68 -3.24 -8.43 -10.37
CA PHE A 68 -4.50 -7.71 -10.16
C PHE A 68 -4.65 -7.25 -8.71
N ARG A 69 -4.41 -8.14 -7.73
CA ARG A 69 -4.48 -7.80 -6.30
C ARG A 69 -3.47 -6.74 -5.89
N GLN A 70 -2.26 -6.81 -6.42
CA GLN A 70 -1.22 -5.82 -6.16
C GLN A 70 -1.61 -4.45 -6.75
N LYS A 71 -2.08 -4.42 -8.00
CA LYS A 71 -2.61 -3.21 -8.66
C LYS A 71 -3.80 -2.62 -7.92
N GLU A 72 -4.73 -3.43 -7.42
CA GLU A 72 -5.84 -2.94 -6.57
C GLU A 72 -5.32 -2.20 -5.34
N ARG A 73 -4.38 -2.82 -4.59
CA ARG A 73 -3.77 -2.22 -3.40
C ARG A 73 -3.04 -0.92 -3.75
N PHE A 74 -2.23 -0.93 -4.79
CA PHE A 74 -1.48 0.24 -5.25
C PHE A 74 -2.41 1.37 -5.71
N ASN A 75 -3.51 1.04 -6.39
CA ASN A 75 -4.52 2.01 -6.79
C ASN A 75 -5.22 2.67 -5.59
N LYS A 76 -5.54 1.90 -4.54
CA LYS A 76 -6.11 2.45 -3.29
C LYS A 76 -5.13 3.43 -2.64
N LEU A 77 -3.85 3.04 -2.52
CA LEU A 77 -2.81 3.91 -1.98
C LEU A 77 -2.62 5.18 -2.82
N ARG A 78 -2.55 5.03 -4.14
CA ARG A 78 -2.40 6.17 -5.07
C ARG A 78 -3.58 7.14 -4.96
N LYS A 79 -4.82 6.64 -4.86
CA LYS A 79 -6.02 7.46 -4.64
C LYS A 79 -5.92 8.23 -3.31
N LEU A 80 -5.51 7.57 -2.23
CA LEU A 80 -5.32 8.19 -0.92
C LEU A 80 -4.29 9.33 -0.97
N ARG A 81 -3.10 9.07 -1.52
CA ARG A 81 -2.03 10.07 -1.65
C ARG A 81 -2.44 11.25 -2.54
N ARG A 82 -3.16 10.99 -3.64
CA ARG A 82 -3.72 12.06 -4.48
C ARG A 82 -4.75 12.90 -3.73
N ALA A 83 -5.64 12.27 -2.97
CA ALA A 83 -6.62 12.99 -2.17
C ALA A 83 -5.94 13.90 -1.13
N GLN A 84 -4.88 13.42 -0.47
CA GLN A 84 -4.08 14.23 0.46
C GLN A 84 -3.40 15.41 -0.25
N ALA A 85 -2.77 15.17 -1.41
CA ALA A 85 -2.10 16.22 -2.18
C ALA A 85 -3.07 17.28 -2.72
N ASN A 86 -4.33 16.91 -2.96
CA ASN A 86 -5.36 17.82 -3.44
C ASN A 86 -6.02 18.66 -2.33
N LEU A 87 -5.74 18.37 -1.05
CA LEU A 87 -6.25 19.19 0.05
C LEU A 87 -5.60 20.58 0.00
N PRO A 88 -6.37 21.67 0.20
CA PRO A 88 -5.82 23.03 0.15
C PRO A 88 -4.62 23.24 1.10
N VAL A 89 -4.63 22.63 2.29
CA VAL A 89 -3.54 22.74 3.27
C VAL A 89 -2.21 22.16 2.76
N ALA A 90 -2.24 21.25 1.79
CA ALA A 90 -1.04 20.58 1.29
C ALA A 90 -0.02 21.54 0.66
N LYS A 91 -0.50 22.64 0.05
CA LYS A 91 0.35 23.68 -0.55
C LYS A 91 1.15 24.47 0.49
N HIS A 92 0.70 24.46 1.74
CA HIS A 92 1.29 25.22 2.85
C HIS A 92 2.07 24.31 3.80
N ARG A 93 2.35 23.06 3.42
CA ARG A 93 3.03 22.09 4.30
C ARG A 93 4.33 22.65 4.88
N ASP A 94 5.22 23.13 4.02
CA ASP A 94 6.56 23.55 4.43
C ASP A 94 6.51 24.85 5.23
N GLU A 95 5.61 25.77 4.86
CA GLU A 95 5.32 27.01 5.59
C GLU A 95 4.81 26.73 7.02
N ILE A 96 3.87 25.78 7.17
CA ILE A 96 3.32 25.38 8.47
C ILE A 96 4.41 24.77 9.35
N VAL A 97 5.23 23.86 8.79
CA VAL A 97 6.32 23.22 9.55
C VAL A 97 7.35 24.26 10.00
N ALA A 98 7.76 25.16 9.11
CA ALA A 98 8.70 26.22 9.44
C ALA A 98 8.14 27.18 10.51
N ALA A 99 6.87 27.57 10.41
CA ALA A 99 6.23 28.42 11.41
C ALA A 99 6.23 27.75 12.80
N VAL A 100 5.88 26.47 12.89
CA VAL A 100 5.88 25.73 14.17
C VAL A 100 7.29 25.50 14.73
N GLN A 101 8.31 25.41 13.87
CA GLN A 101 9.71 25.31 14.32
C GLN A 101 10.24 26.62 14.91
N ASN A 102 9.82 27.76 14.36
CA ASN A 102 10.36 29.06 14.73
C ASN A 102 9.56 29.75 15.84
N GLU A 103 8.26 29.46 15.95
CA GLU A 103 7.34 30.15 16.85
C GLU A 103 6.71 29.19 17.86
N GLN A 104 6.65 29.60 19.13
CA GLN A 104 5.98 28.81 20.17
C GLN A 104 4.46 28.69 19.95
N VAL A 105 3.85 29.70 19.30
CA VAL A 105 2.40 29.75 19.07
C VAL A 105 2.13 30.14 17.62
N VAL A 106 1.42 29.28 16.90
CA VAL A 106 1.03 29.52 15.50
C VAL A 106 -0.48 29.45 15.38
N ILE A 107 -1.08 30.46 14.75
CA ILE A 107 -2.51 30.46 14.42
C ILE A 107 -2.68 30.02 12.98
N LEU A 108 -3.26 28.84 12.78
CA LEU A 108 -3.56 28.31 11.44
C LEU A 108 -5.06 28.48 11.12
N ALA A 109 -5.37 29.42 10.23
CA ALA A 109 -6.72 29.64 9.74
C ALA A 109 -6.95 28.97 8.38
N GLY A 110 -8.18 28.52 8.12
CA GLY A 110 -8.59 27.99 6.82
C GLY A 110 -9.97 27.36 6.89
N ASP A 111 -10.60 27.14 5.74
CA ASP A 111 -11.98 26.65 5.69
C ASP A 111 -12.18 25.24 6.24
N THR A 112 -13.43 24.91 6.55
CA THR A 112 -13.80 23.54 6.92
C THR A 112 -13.54 22.60 5.73
N GLY A 113 -12.93 21.44 5.99
CA GLY A 113 -12.59 20.48 4.94
C GLY A 113 -11.26 20.74 4.23
N CYS A 114 -10.54 21.81 4.54
CA CYS A 114 -9.25 22.09 3.89
C CYS A 114 -8.10 21.13 4.30
N GLY A 115 -8.33 20.28 5.32
CA GLY A 115 -7.39 19.25 5.74
C GLY A 115 -6.59 19.51 7.02
N LYS A 116 -6.83 20.64 7.73
CA LYS A 116 -6.05 21.02 8.94
C LYS A 116 -5.90 19.88 9.95
N SER A 117 -7.00 19.39 10.51
CA SER A 117 -6.97 18.42 11.60
C SER A 117 -6.41 17.07 11.19
N THR A 118 -6.52 16.68 9.91
CA THR A 118 -5.99 15.38 9.44
C THR A 118 -4.53 15.49 9.02
N GLN A 119 -4.12 16.56 8.31
CA GLN A 119 -2.81 16.62 7.68
C GLN A 119 -1.73 17.30 8.53
N VAL A 120 -2.06 18.38 9.26
CA VAL A 120 -1.05 19.14 10.02
C VAL A 120 -0.31 18.26 11.03
N PRO A 121 -0.98 17.40 11.81
CA PRO A 121 -0.28 16.50 12.73
C PRO A 121 0.66 15.54 12.00
N GLN A 122 0.25 15.07 10.81
CA GLN A 122 1.11 14.22 9.98
C GLN A 122 2.33 15.00 9.48
N TYR A 123 2.18 16.26 9.06
CA TYR A 123 3.29 17.08 8.58
C TYR A 123 4.34 17.29 9.68
N LEU A 124 3.89 17.62 10.89
CA LEU A 124 4.77 17.78 12.05
C LEU A 124 5.46 16.45 12.40
N PHE A 125 4.73 15.34 12.42
CA PHE A 125 5.31 14.03 12.69
C PHE A 125 6.44 13.69 11.70
N HIS A 126 6.20 13.88 10.38
CA HIS A 126 7.22 13.64 9.36
C HIS A 126 8.39 14.65 9.40
N ALA A 127 8.19 15.82 10.01
CA ALA A 127 9.24 16.81 10.23
C ALA A 127 10.09 16.53 11.50
N GLY A 128 9.82 15.43 12.21
CA GLY A 128 10.60 14.99 13.36
C GLY A 128 10.04 15.43 14.71
N PHE A 129 8.87 16.06 14.76
CA PHE A 129 8.20 16.35 16.02
C PHE A 129 7.67 15.05 16.64
N ASP A 130 7.90 14.87 17.94
CA ASP A 130 7.34 13.79 18.72
C ASP A 130 6.16 14.28 19.59
N LYS A 131 5.37 13.32 20.12
CA LYS A 131 4.30 13.59 21.10
C LYS A 131 3.28 14.66 20.70
N ILE A 132 2.78 14.57 19.47
CA ILE A 132 1.79 15.51 18.93
C ILE A 132 0.40 15.17 19.49
N ALA A 133 -0.20 16.11 20.21
CA ALA A 133 -1.57 16.01 20.71
C ALA A 133 -2.52 16.85 19.84
N CYS A 134 -3.66 16.27 19.47
CA CYS A 134 -4.72 16.97 18.75
C CYS A 134 -6.00 16.89 19.57
N THR A 135 -6.46 18.03 20.08
CA THR A 135 -7.70 18.09 20.85
C THR A 135 -8.90 18.24 19.91
N GLN A 136 -10.02 17.63 20.29
CA GLN A 136 -11.30 17.77 19.62
C GLN A 136 -12.39 17.94 20.68
N PRO A 137 -13.25 18.97 20.58
CA PRO A 137 -14.26 19.24 21.62
C PRO A 137 -15.37 18.19 21.68
N ARG A 138 -15.49 17.34 20.65
CA ARG A 138 -16.53 16.31 20.55
C ARG A 138 -15.89 14.92 20.55
N ARG A 139 -16.37 14.04 21.44
CA ARG A 139 -15.95 12.65 21.54
C ARG A 139 -15.91 11.92 20.20
N ILE A 140 -16.98 12.03 19.40
CA ILE A 140 -17.07 11.37 18.08
C ILE A 140 -16.04 11.93 17.09
N ALA A 141 -15.74 13.23 17.15
CA ALA A 141 -14.72 13.85 16.30
C ALA A 141 -13.31 13.35 16.66
N CYS A 142 -13.01 13.22 17.96
CA CYS A 142 -11.75 12.66 18.45
C CYS A 142 -11.51 11.23 17.91
N ILE A 143 -12.49 10.34 18.10
CA ILE A 143 -12.41 8.94 17.65
C ILE A 143 -12.28 8.86 16.13
N SER A 144 -13.11 9.60 15.39
CA SER A 144 -13.12 9.58 13.93
C SER A 144 -11.82 10.13 13.36
N LEU A 145 -11.29 11.21 13.94
CA LEU A 145 -10.04 11.81 13.51
C LEU A 145 -8.86 10.86 13.71
N ALA A 146 -8.72 10.26 14.89
CA ALA A 146 -7.64 9.32 15.17
C ALA A 146 -7.65 8.11 14.22
N LYS A 147 -8.83 7.51 13.99
CA LYS A 147 -8.99 6.42 13.00
C LYS A 147 -8.65 6.86 11.59
N ARG A 148 -9.07 8.07 11.21
CA ARG A 148 -8.80 8.64 9.88
C ARG A 148 -7.31 8.87 9.66
N VAL A 149 -6.61 9.47 10.63
CA VAL A 149 -5.17 9.74 10.57
C VAL A 149 -4.39 8.42 10.54
N ALA A 150 -4.75 7.42 11.36
CA ALA A 150 -4.13 6.10 11.33
C ALA A 150 -4.24 5.43 9.94
N HIS A 151 -5.44 5.45 9.35
CA HIS A 151 -5.67 4.96 7.99
C HIS A 151 -4.84 5.72 6.95
N GLU A 152 -4.74 7.03 7.06
CA GLU A 152 -3.97 7.88 6.14
C GLU A 152 -2.45 7.68 6.26
N MET A 153 -1.96 7.36 7.45
CA MET A 153 -0.56 7.02 7.71
C MET A 153 -0.23 5.56 7.39
N LEU A 154 -1.22 4.74 7.02
CA LEU A 154 -1.06 3.30 6.80
C LEU A 154 -0.50 2.56 8.02
N CYS A 155 -0.78 3.06 9.22
CA CYS A 155 -0.40 2.42 10.48
C CYS A 155 -1.60 1.74 11.11
N GLU A 156 -1.36 0.69 11.88
CA GLU A 156 -2.40 0.09 12.72
C GLU A 156 -2.79 1.08 13.82
N TYR A 157 -4.11 1.29 14.00
CA TYR A 157 -4.61 2.15 15.08
C TYR A 157 -4.16 1.60 16.44
N GLY A 158 -3.71 2.49 17.33
CA GLY A 158 -3.17 2.14 18.64
C GLY A 158 -1.65 1.93 18.68
N THR A 159 -0.96 2.00 17.53
CA THR A 159 0.51 1.95 17.46
C THR A 159 1.11 3.36 17.51
N GLN A 160 1.08 4.07 16.39
CA GLN A 160 1.59 5.44 16.24
C GLN A 160 0.52 6.50 16.48
N VAL A 161 -0.75 6.14 16.32
CA VAL A 161 -1.90 7.04 16.43
C VAL A 161 -2.94 6.43 17.35
N GLY A 162 -3.41 7.20 18.33
CA GLY A 162 -4.43 6.81 19.30
C GLY A 162 -5.34 7.97 19.69
N TYR A 163 -6.31 7.70 20.56
CA TYR A 163 -7.10 8.74 21.22
C TYR A 163 -7.29 8.41 22.70
N GLN A 164 -7.57 9.46 23.48
CA GLN A 164 -8.04 9.38 24.86
C GLN A 164 -9.24 10.34 25.00
N ILE A 165 -10.23 9.94 25.80
CA ILE A 165 -11.48 10.68 26.03
C ILE A 165 -11.67 10.84 27.53
#